data_AF-A0A8I0GE01-F1
#
_entry.id   AF-A0A8I0GE01-F1
#
_cell.length_a   1.000
_cell.length_b   1.000
_cell.length_c   1.000
_cell.angle_alpha   90.00
_cell.angle_beta   90.00
_cell.angle_gamma   90.00
#
_symmetry.space_group_name_H-M   'P 1'
#
loop_
_entity.id
_entity.type
_entity.pdbx_description
1 polymer ?
#
loop_
_entity_poly.entity_id
_entity_poly.type
_entity_poly.pdbx_seq_one_letter_code
_entity_poly.pdbx_strand_id
1 'polypeptide(L)'
;MRLLTSARKQLASQFRDSHAHIRGNGADDRSHAQRAYAVDGVTLTKAVTDVRIENDVVTVVFDPASVHADRETWDTMINVFDNLAEWTGAPIAFTNDESKALRMAAETVDAVYTDGSSGGSLTKAEIYRMGTGKDLPADER
;
A
#
# COMPACT_ATOMS: atom_id res chain seq x y z
N MET A 1 21.77 -11.16 0.30
CA MET A 1 20.67 -11.73 -0.51
C MET A 1 19.56 -12.47 0.27
N ARG A 2 19.57 -12.54 1.63
CA ARG A 2 18.49 -13.16 2.44
C ARG A 2 17.48 -12.16 3.06
N LEU A 3 17.82 -10.86 3.10
CA LEU A 3 16.97 -9.81 3.68
C LEU A 3 15.73 -9.49 2.82
N LEU A 4 15.85 -9.53 1.49
CA LEU A 4 14.78 -9.20 0.53
C LEU A 4 13.58 -10.15 0.62
N THR A 5 13.81 -11.44 0.87
CA THR A 5 12.73 -12.43 1.01
C THR A 5 11.95 -12.25 2.31
N SER A 6 12.60 -11.74 3.37
CA SER A 6 11.96 -11.50 4.66
C SER A 6 11.08 -10.25 4.62
N ALA A 7 11.58 -9.16 4.02
CA ALA A 7 10.80 -7.93 3.83
C ALA A 7 9.55 -8.16 2.97
N ARG A 8 9.67 -8.90 1.86
CA ARG A 8 8.51 -9.25 1.00
C ARG A 8 7.48 -10.09 1.75
N LYS A 9 7.91 -11.06 2.58
CA LYS A 9 7.00 -11.87 3.41
C LYS A 9 6.35 -11.04 4.52
N GLN A 10 7.10 -10.13 5.13
CA GLN A 10 6.63 -9.28 6.22
C GLN A 10 5.68 -8.20 5.72
N LEU A 11 5.98 -7.52 4.62
CA LEU A 11 5.03 -6.63 3.93
C LEU A 11 3.83 -7.41 3.42
N ALA A 12 3.98 -8.59 2.80
CA ALA A 12 2.82 -9.38 2.38
C ALA A 12 1.99 -9.89 3.57
N SER A 13 2.60 -10.14 4.73
CA SER A 13 1.86 -10.44 5.97
C SER A 13 1.13 -9.20 6.45
N GLN A 14 1.82 -8.06 6.56
CA GLN A 14 1.24 -6.81 7.01
C GLN A 14 0.16 -6.30 6.05
N PHE A 15 0.29 -6.43 4.73
CA PHE A 15 -0.79 -6.15 3.78
C PHE A 15 -1.99 -7.07 4.05
N ARG A 16 -1.79 -8.38 4.22
CA ARG A 16 -2.89 -9.30 4.57
C ARG A 16 -3.54 -8.97 5.92
N ASP A 17 -2.75 -8.62 6.92
CA ASP A 17 -3.19 -8.36 8.30
C ASP A 17 -3.84 -6.98 8.45
N SER A 18 -3.29 -5.94 7.81
CA SER A 18 -3.88 -4.60 7.72
C SER A 18 -5.23 -4.61 6.99
N HIS A 19 -5.35 -5.36 5.89
CA HIS A 19 -6.65 -5.53 5.23
C HIS A 19 -7.63 -6.40 6.03
N ALA A 20 -7.15 -7.29 6.91
CA ALA A 20 -8.00 -8.00 7.86
C ALA A 20 -8.48 -7.11 9.02
N HIS A 21 -7.69 -6.12 9.46
CA HIS A 21 -8.01 -5.20 10.57
C HIS A 21 -9.01 -4.09 10.18
N ILE A 22 -9.14 -3.78 8.88
CA ILE A 22 -10.20 -2.91 8.32
C ILE A 22 -11.63 -3.47 8.58
N ARG A 23 -11.77 -4.69 9.12
CA ARG A 23 -13.05 -5.31 9.52
C ARG A 23 -13.70 -4.74 10.79
N GLY A 24 -13.06 -3.86 11.54
CA GLY A 24 -13.37 -3.65 12.96
C GLY A 24 -14.37 -2.57 13.41
N ASN A 25 -14.87 -1.64 12.58
CA ASN A 25 -15.71 -0.54 13.13
C ASN A 25 -16.75 0.05 12.16
N GLY A 26 -18.01 -0.40 12.23
CA GLY A 26 -19.19 0.24 11.59
C GLY A 26 -19.81 -0.55 10.43
N ALA A 27 -20.88 -1.30 10.71
CA ALA A 27 -21.82 -1.86 9.73
C ALA A 27 -22.80 -0.72 9.36
N ASP A 28 -23.10 -0.40 8.11
CA ASP A 28 -23.97 -1.22 7.26
C ASP A 28 -23.76 -1.00 5.74
N ASP A 29 -22.97 -0.02 5.28
CA ASP A 29 -22.76 0.26 3.84
C ASP A 29 -21.50 -0.37 3.21
N ARG A 30 -20.66 -1.02 4.03
CA ARG A 30 -19.31 -1.42 3.58
C ARG A 30 -19.24 -2.82 2.96
N SER A 31 -20.27 -3.65 3.01
CA SER A 31 -20.15 -5.07 2.66
C SER A 31 -19.79 -5.38 1.19
N HIS A 32 -20.18 -4.53 0.23
CA HIS A 32 -19.82 -4.69 -1.19
C HIS A 32 -18.46 -4.07 -1.52
N ALA A 33 -18.22 -2.82 -1.10
CA ALA A 33 -16.92 -2.16 -1.28
C ALA A 33 -15.80 -2.94 -0.59
N GLN A 34 -16.03 -3.46 0.62
CA GLN A 34 -15.04 -4.18 1.42
C GLN A 34 -14.79 -5.61 0.93
N ARG A 35 -15.75 -6.22 0.21
CA ARG A 35 -15.54 -7.46 -0.56
C ARG A 35 -14.76 -7.21 -1.85
N ALA A 36 -15.05 -6.11 -2.55
CA ALA A 36 -14.24 -5.65 -3.68
C ALA A 36 -12.80 -5.38 -3.23
N TYR A 37 -12.58 -4.55 -2.20
CA TYR A 37 -11.25 -4.28 -1.60
C TYR A 37 -10.48 -5.54 -1.17
N ALA A 38 -11.17 -6.60 -0.72
CA ALA A 38 -10.50 -7.86 -0.34
C ALA A 38 -10.09 -8.71 -1.56
N VAL A 39 -10.86 -8.69 -2.65
CA VAL A 39 -10.54 -9.36 -3.91
C VAL A 39 -9.48 -8.55 -4.69
N ASP A 40 -9.65 -7.24 -4.73
CA ASP A 40 -8.77 -6.28 -5.40
C ASP A 40 -7.41 -6.18 -4.69
N GLY A 41 -7.41 -6.18 -3.34
CA GLY A 41 -6.18 -6.20 -2.55
C GLY A 41 -5.33 -7.46 -2.75
N VAL A 42 -5.96 -8.63 -2.96
CA VAL A 42 -5.22 -9.87 -3.28
C VAL A 42 -4.63 -9.81 -4.69
N THR A 43 -5.36 -9.26 -5.65
CA THR A 43 -4.88 -9.06 -7.03
C THR A 43 -3.72 -8.06 -7.07
N LEU A 44 -3.86 -6.90 -6.40
CA LEU A 44 -2.80 -5.91 -6.23
C LEU A 44 -1.55 -6.53 -5.58
N THR A 45 -1.73 -7.29 -4.51
CA THR A 45 -0.60 -7.97 -3.83
C THR A 45 0.12 -8.95 -4.76
N LYS A 46 -0.62 -9.68 -5.61
CA LYS A 46 -0.02 -10.61 -6.58
C LYS A 46 0.76 -9.89 -7.68
N ALA A 47 0.32 -8.69 -8.04
CA ALA A 47 1.01 -7.84 -9.01
C ALA A 47 2.31 -7.23 -8.46
N VAL A 48 2.51 -7.20 -7.14
CA VAL A 48 3.78 -6.70 -6.57
C VAL A 48 4.93 -7.66 -6.86
N THR A 49 5.89 -7.18 -7.64
CA THR A 49 7.11 -7.92 -8.00
C THR A 49 8.30 -7.59 -7.11
N ASP A 50 8.40 -6.33 -6.66
CA ASP A 50 9.49 -5.86 -5.80
C ASP A 50 9.01 -4.84 -4.77
N VAL A 51 9.67 -4.83 -3.61
CA VAL A 51 9.53 -3.78 -2.60
C VAL A 51 10.91 -3.48 -2.05
N ARG A 52 11.30 -2.21 -2.09
CA ARG A 52 12.60 -1.75 -1.62
C ARG A 52 12.47 -0.46 -0.82
N ILE A 53 13.42 -0.27 0.09
CA ILE A 53 13.54 0.94 0.90
C ILE A 53 14.94 1.50 0.67
N GLU A 54 15.02 2.67 0.06
CA GLU A 54 16.28 3.34 -0.28
C GLU A 54 16.09 4.85 -0.13
N ASN A 55 17.04 5.54 0.52
CA ASN A 55 17.01 7.00 0.72
C ASN A 55 15.67 7.48 1.29
N ASP A 56 15.15 6.78 2.30
CA ASP A 56 13.86 7.05 2.95
C ASP A 56 12.64 6.94 2.01
N VAL A 57 12.79 6.30 0.85
CA VAL A 57 11.69 6.03 -0.08
C VAL A 57 11.35 4.55 -0.07
N VAL A 58 10.08 4.21 0.20
CA VAL A 58 9.54 2.88 -0.03
C VAL A 58 9.05 2.81 -1.48
N THR A 59 9.73 2.06 -2.34
CA THR A 59 9.25 1.82 -3.71
C THR A 59 8.60 0.45 -3.79
N VAL A 60 7.37 0.41 -4.31
CA VAL A 60 6.64 -0.82 -4.64
C VAL A 60 6.49 -0.92 -6.15
N VAL A 61 6.97 -2.03 -6.73
CA VAL A 61 6.93 -2.28 -8.17
C VAL A 61 5.78 -3.22 -8.51
N PHE A 62 4.90 -2.79 -9.42
CA PHE A 62 3.77 -3.56 -9.92
C PHE A 62 4.02 -4.09 -11.34
N ASP A 63 3.66 -5.35 -11.56
CA ASP A 63 3.60 -6.01 -12.86
C ASP A 63 2.18 -6.54 -13.11
N PRO A 64 1.35 -5.79 -13.85
CA PRO A 64 0.01 -6.26 -14.23
C PRO A 64 0.01 -7.61 -14.98
N ALA A 65 1.08 -7.90 -15.74
CA ALA A 65 1.16 -9.15 -16.51
C ALA A 65 1.27 -10.38 -15.60
N SER A 66 1.81 -10.22 -14.38
CA SER A 66 1.90 -11.30 -13.38
C SER A 66 0.54 -11.77 -12.85
N VAL A 67 -0.52 -11.00 -13.06
CA VAL A 67 -1.92 -11.38 -12.78
C VAL A 67 -2.74 -11.60 -14.06
N HIS A 68 -2.07 -11.74 -15.21
CA HIS A 68 -2.68 -11.89 -16.53
C HIS A 68 -3.61 -10.72 -16.92
N ALA A 69 -3.33 -9.51 -16.42
CA ALA A 69 -4.01 -8.30 -16.84
C ALA A 69 -3.13 -7.53 -17.86
N ASP A 70 -3.76 -7.05 -18.92
CA ASP A 70 -3.17 -5.97 -19.72
C ASP A 70 -3.38 -4.62 -19.03
N ARG A 71 -2.84 -3.54 -19.61
CA ARG A 71 -2.87 -2.22 -18.96
C ARG A 71 -4.29 -1.66 -18.80
N GLU A 72 -5.14 -1.82 -19.80
CA GLU A 72 -6.52 -1.32 -19.77
C GLU A 72 -7.36 -2.06 -18.71
N THR A 73 -7.20 -3.38 -18.67
CA THR A 73 -7.82 -4.24 -17.65
C THR A 73 -7.33 -3.86 -16.26
N TRP A 74 -6.02 -3.66 -16.11
CA TRP A 74 -5.41 -3.26 -14.85
C TRP A 74 -5.95 -1.91 -14.37
N ASP A 75 -5.91 -0.88 -15.20
CA ASP A 75 -6.37 0.46 -14.86
C ASP A 75 -7.86 0.44 -14.45
N THR A 76 -8.67 -0.44 -15.08
CA THR A 76 -10.07 -0.67 -14.67
C THR A 76 -10.19 -1.36 -13.31
N MET A 77 -9.30 -2.31 -12.99
CA MET A 77 -9.28 -3.00 -11.70
C MET A 77 -8.84 -2.09 -10.55
N ILE A 78 -7.94 -1.14 -10.81
CA ILE A 78 -7.38 -0.25 -9.79
C ILE A 78 -8.06 1.11 -9.73
N ASN A 79 -9.08 1.37 -10.56
CA ASN A 79 -9.76 2.68 -10.67
C ASN A 79 -10.42 3.18 -9.37
N VAL A 80 -10.48 2.33 -8.34
CA VAL A 80 -10.89 2.68 -6.98
C VAL A 80 -9.83 3.50 -6.24
N PHE A 81 -8.59 3.55 -6.75
CA PHE A 81 -7.49 4.37 -6.24
C PHE A 81 -7.10 5.39 -7.32
N ASP A 82 -7.16 6.67 -6.98
CA ASP A 82 -6.63 7.73 -7.84
C ASP A 82 -5.10 7.68 -7.90
N ASN A 83 -4.48 7.12 -6.85
CA ASN A 83 -3.05 6.97 -6.68
C ASN A 83 -2.73 5.62 -6.03
N LEU A 84 -1.95 4.76 -6.69
CA LEU A 84 -1.60 3.45 -6.14
C LEU A 84 -0.77 3.54 -4.84
N ALA A 85 -0.11 4.68 -4.61
CA ALA A 85 0.59 4.92 -3.36
C ALA A 85 -0.36 4.94 -2.14
N GLU A 86 -1.66 5.17 -2.33
CA GLU A 86 -2.68 5.07 -1.28
C GLU A 86 -2.82 3.64 -0.78
N TRP A 87 -2.88 2.68 -1.71
CA TRP A 87 -2.95 1.27 -1.37
C TRP A 87 -1.65 0.79 -0.75
N THR A 88 -0.50 1.12 -1.34
CA THR A 88 0.81 0.68 -0.83
C THR A 88 1.17 1.34 0.51
N GLY A 89 0.69 2.56 0.75
CA GLY A 89 0.89 3.29 2.00
C GLY A 89 0.00 2.84 3.15
N ALA A 90 -0.99 1.97 2.91
CA ALA A 90 -1.94 1.54 3.94
C ALA A 90 -1.27 0.99 5.23
N PRO A 91 -0.20 0.16 5.19
CA PRO A 91 0.50 -0.29 6.39
C PRO A 91 1.15 0.84 7.20
N ILE A 92 1.46 1.97 6.56
CA ILE A 92 2.09 3.15 7.15
C ILE A 92 1.02 4.14 7.66
N ALA A 93 -0.25 3.96 7.28
CA ALA A 93 -1.33 4.87 7.61
C ALA A 93 -1.90 4.70 9.04
N PHE A 94 -1.66 3.56 9.70
CA PHE A 94 -2.25 3.27 11.03
C PHE A 94 -1.42 3.80 12.20
N THR A 95 -2.04 4.03 13.36
CA THR A 95 -1.35 4.58 14.56
C THR A 95 -0.72 3.52 15.47
N ASN A 96 -0.51 2.29 14.99
CA ASN A 96 0.13 1.25 15.79
C ASN A 96 1.67 1.39 15.78
N ASP A 97 2.35 0.72 16.70
CA ASP A 97 3.81 0.85 16.88
C ASP A 97 4.60 0.39 15.64
N GLU A 98 4.11 -0.63 14.93
CA GLU A 98 4.74 -1.12 13.70
C GLU A 98 4.67 -0.10 12.57
N SER A 99 3.50 0.50 12.36
CA SER A 99 3.26 1.58 11.41
C SER A 99 4.05 2.83 11.78
N LYS A 100 4.21 3.13 13.08
CA LYS A 100 5.05 4.24 13.54
C LYS A 100 6.53 3.99 13.22
N ALA A 101 7.03 2.79 13.46
CA ALA A 101 8.40 2.44 13.09
C ALA A 101 8.65 2.57 11.58
N LEU A 102 7.69 2.17 10.76
CA LEU A 102 7.75 2.34 9.30
C LEU A 102 7.72 3.82 8.89
N ARG A 103 6.87 4.66 9.51
CA ARG A 103 6.85 6.12 9.26
C ARG A 103 8.16 6.81 9.62
N MET A 104 8.86 6.34 10.66
CA MET A 104 10.17 6.90 11.02
C MET A 104 11.28 6.50 10.04
N ALA A 105 11.08 5.44 9.25
CA ALA A 105 12.07 4.91 8.31
C ALA A 105 11.79 5.30 6.84
N ALA A 106 10.64 5.91 6.55
CA ALA A 106 10.22 6.26 5.20
C ALA A 106 9.56 7.65 5.18
N GLU A 107 10.08 8.51 4.32
CA GLU A 107 9.54 9.83 4.03
C GLU A 107 8.49 9.79 2.91
N THR A 108 8.70 8.93 1.90
CA THR A 108 7.78 8.79 0.77
C THR A 108 7.52 7.33 0.42
N VAL A 109 6.38 7.10 -0.20
CA VAL A 109 5.99 5.83 -0.79
C VAL A 109 5.70 6.05 -2.26
N ASP A 110 6.43 5.33 -3.10
CA ASP A 110 6.31 5.38 -4.55
C ASP A 110 5.72 4.06 -5.06
N ALA A 111 4.65 4.15 -5.85
CA ALA A 111 4.16 3.06 -6.66
C ALA A 111 4.69 3.23 -8.09
N VAL A 112 5.35 2.21 -8.62
CA VAL A 112 5.89 2.22 -9.99
C VAL A 112 5.54 0.93 -10.71
N TYR A 113 5.50 0.99 -12.03
CA TYR A 113 5.31 -0.19 -12.88
C TYR A 113 6.66 -0.77 -13.33
N THR A 114 6.68 -2.01 -13.79
CA THR A 114 7.90 -2.67 -14.30
C THR A 114 8.52 -1.98 -15.52
N ASP A 115 7.74 -1.19 -16.26
CA ASP A 115 8.24 -0.36 -17.36
C ASP A 115 8.83 0.99 -16.90
N GLY A 116 8.84 1.25 -15.59
CA GLY A 116 9.33 2.48 -14.98
C GLY A 116 8.32 3.62 -14.96
N SER A 117 7.10 3.43 -15.50
CA SER A 117 6.04 4.44 -15.39
C SER A 117 5.56 4.57 -13.95
N SER A 118 5.09 5.78 -13.60
CA SER A 118 4.60 6.08 -12.26
C SER A 118 3.18 5.55 -12.07
N GLY A 119 2.94 4.87 -10.95
CA GLY A 119 1.61 4.57 -10.40
C GLY A 119 1.17 5.58 -9.34
N GLY A 120 2.03 6.55 -9.02
CA GLY A 120 1.81 7.62 -8.08
C GLY A 120 2.77 7.58 -6.88
N SER A 121 2.74 8.65 -6.08
CA SER A 121 3.60 8.82 -4.92
C SER A 121 2.83 9.55 -3.83
N LEU A 122 3.14 9.26 -2.56
CA LEU A 122 2.65 9.99 -1.40
C LEU A 122 3.74 10.12 -0.34
N THR A 123 3.75 11.26 0.34
CA THR A 123 4.56 11.48 1.54
C THR A 123 3.97 10.73 2.74
N LYS A 124 4.81 10.45 3.74
CA LYS A 124 4.37 9.90 5.03
C LYS A 124 3.29 10.77 5.68
N ALA A 125 3.36 12.09 5.49
CA ALA A 125 2.40 13.04 6.05
C ALA A 125 1.02 12.92 5.38
N GLU A 126 0.99 12.77 4.06
CA GLU A 126 -0.25 12.54 3.31
C GLU A 126 -0.86 11.19 3.65
N ILE A 127 -0.04 10.14 3.73
CA ILE A 127 -0.47 8.79 4.13
C ILE A 127 -1.05 8.79 5.56
N TYR A 128 -0.37 9.46 6.50
CA TYR A 128 -0.86 9.58 7.87
C TYR A 128 -2.20 10.35 7.94
N ARG A 129 -2.33 11.43 7.17
CA ARG A 129 -3.58 12.19 7.09
C ARG A 129 -4.71 11.36 6.50
N MET A 130 -4.44 10.59 5.46
CA MET A 130 -5.42 9.67 4.87
C MET A 130 -5.91 8.61 5.87
N GLY A 131 -5.00 8.03 6.66
CA GLY A 131 -5.36 6.98 7.63
C GLY A 131 -6.04 7.50 8.91
N THR A 132 -5.72 8.71 9.34
CA THR A 132 -6.13 9.22 10.67
C THR A 132 -7.05 10.44 10.63
N GLY A 133 -7.14 11.13 9.49
CA GLY A 133 -7.79 12.43 9.35
C GLY A 133 -7.03 13.59 10.02
N LYS A 134 -5.79 13.38 10.48
CA LYS A 134 -5.00 14.35 11.24
C LYS A 134 -3.67 14.65 10.57
N ASP A 135 -3.08 15.79 10.91
CA ASP A 135 -1.71 16.10 10.51
C ASP A 135 -0.70 15.26 11.28
N LEU A 136 0.42 14.94 10.62
CA LEU A 136 1.52 14.19 11.21
C LEU A 136 2.09 14.94 12.43
N PRO A 137 2.23 14.26 13.60
CA PRO A 137 2.83 14.84 14.80
C PRO A 137 4.23 15.39 14.52
N ALA A 138 4.58 16.50 15.17
CA ALA A 138 5.84 17.20 14.91
C ALA A 138 7.09 16.36 15.25
N ASP A 139 6.96 15.41 16.17
CA ASP A 139 8.00 14.45 16.57
C ASP A 139 8.15 13.28 15.59
N GLU A 140 7.26 13.14 14.60
CA GLU A 140 7.31 12.13 13.53
C GLU A 140 7.58 12.75 12.14
N ARG A 141 7.79 14.07 12.08
CA ARG A 141 8.14 14.80 10.85
C ARG A 141 9.58 14.59 10.44
#